data_AF-A0A9W6B8Y3-F1
#
_entry.id   AF-A0A9W6B8Y3-F1
#
_cell.length_a   1.000
_cell.length_b   1.000
_cell.length_c   1.000
_cell.angle_alpha   90.00
_cell.angle_beta   90.00
_cell.angle_gamma   90.00
#
_symmetry.space_group_name_H-M   'P 1'
#
loop_
_entity.id
_entity.type
_entity.pdbx_description
1 polymer ?
#
loop_
_entity_poly.entity_id
_entity_poly.type
_entity_poly.pdbx_seq_one_letter_code
_entity_poly.pdbx_strand_id
1 'polypeptide(L)'
;MFFSRCLLVVYKTTGGKAWNPTGELRPLSPSQIRTRKKNLGIVMKNLSVLKMAAARQPTVPVRLYKPLNFTRMVWLRKKLEEARQTLVGSGEDRALQSKVRSLLPCLRASDQPGSLLPPAARAALIQDGTQQH
;
A
#
# COMPACT_ATOMS: atom_id res chain seq x y z
N MET A 1 3.20 -8.85 -34.60
CA MET A 1 1.86 -9.48 -34.41
C MET A 1 1.88 -10.94 -33.92
N PHE A 2 3.03 -11.59 -33.76
CA PHE A 2 3.12 -13.01 -33.37
C PHE A 2 2.55 -13.35 -31.98
N PHE A 3 2.78 -12.49 -30.97
CA PHE A 3 2.32 -12.74 -29.61
C PHE A 3 0.80 -12.80 -29.46
N SER A 4 0.07 -11.99 -30.22
CA SER A 4 -1.41 -11.98 -30.19
C SER A 4 -2.00 -13.28 -30.74
N ARG A 5 -1.44 -13.81 -31.84
CA ARG A 5 -1.92 -15.04 -32.48
C ARG A 5 -1.64 -16.28 -31.63
N CYS A 6 -0.48 -16.36 -30.96
CA CYS A 6 -0.18 -17.47 -30.04
C CYS A 6 -1.09 -17.48 -28.80
N LEU A 7 -1.36 -16.31 -28.20
CA LEU A 7 -2.28 -16.20 -27.07
C LEU A 7 -3.70 -16.60 -27.47
N LEU A 8 -4.14 -16.20 -28.65
CA LEU A 8 -5.47 -16.52 -29.18
C LEU A 8 -5.60 -18.01 -29.52
N VAL A 9 -4.55 -18.64 -30.05
CA VAL A 9 -4.51 -20.09 -30.29
C VAL A 9 -4.60 -20.85 -28.97
N VAL A 10 -3.79 -20.50 -27.96
CA VAL A 10 -3.82 -21.16 -26.65
C VAL A 10 -5.17 -20.95 -25.96
N TYR A 11 -5.77 -19.77 -26.06
CA TYR A 11 -7.11 -19.50 -25.52
C TYR A 11 -8.18 -20.32 -26.22
N LYS A 12 -8.14 -20.41 -27.55
CA LYS A 12 -9.11 -21.18 -28.34
C LYS A 12 -8.98 -22.70 -28.15
N THR A 13 -7.76 -23.21 -27.95
CA THR A 13 -7.52 -24.65 -27.75
C THR A 13 -7.71 -25.11 -26.32
N THR A 14 -7.37 -24.27 -25.33
CA THR A 14 -7.46 -24.63 -23.91
C THR A 14 -8.65 -23.98 -23.21
N GLY A 15 -9.44 -23.15 -23.89
CA GLY A 15 -10.55 -22.38 -23.30
C GLY A 15 -10.10 -21.43 -22.19
N GLY A 16 -8.83 -21.00 -22.19
CA GLY A 16 -8.23 -20.25 -21.09
C GLY A 16 -7.89 -21.09 -19.85
N LYS A 17 -8.20 -22.39 -19.83
CA LYS A 17 -7.91 -23.29 -18.69
C LYS A 17 -6.41 -23.45 -18.40
N ALA A 18 -5.55 -23.24 -19.41
CA ALA A 18 -4.10 -23.25 -19.19
C ALA A 18 -3.61 -22.04 -18.36
N TRP A 19 -4.38 -20.95 -18.37
CA TRP A 19 -4.04 -19.69 -17.68
C TRP A 19 -4.79 -19.56 -16.36
N ASN A 20 -5.98 -20.12 -16.29
CA ASN A 20 -6.78 -20.22 -15.07
C ASN A 20 -7.28 -21.66 -14.93
N PRO A 21 -6.46 -22.57 -14.38
CA PRO A 21 -6.88 -23.96 -14.17
C PRO A 21 -8.13 -23.94 -13.31
N THR A 22 -9.24 -24.41 -13.87
CA THR A 22 -10.58 -24.42 -13.26
C THR A 22 -10.72 -25.46 -12.14
N GLY A 23 -9.61 -26.10 -11.74
CA GLY A 23 -9.54 -27.04 -10.63
C GLY A 23 -8.85 -26.46 -9.41
N GLU A 24 -8.63 -27.30 -8.40
CA GLU A 24 -7.89 -26.94 -7.20
C GLU A 24 -6.47 -26.45 -7.56
N LEU A 25 -6.00 -25.40 -6.87
CA LEU A 25 -4.64 -24.89 -7.04
C LEU A 25 -3.64 -26.04 -6.92
N ARG A 26 -2.75 -26.18 -7.91
CA ARG A 26 -1.73 -27.22 -7.89
C ARG A 26 -0.96 -27.16 -6.57
N PRO A 27 -0.75 -28.29 -5.88
CA PRO A 27 0.02 -28.31 -4.66
C PRO A 27 1.42 -27.75 -4.92
N LEU A 28 1.91 -26.96 -3.97
CA LEU A 28 3.22 -26.34 -4.06
C LEU A 28 4.31 -27.40 -3.95
N SER A 29 5.37 -27.26 -4.74
CA SER A 29 6.53 -28.13 -4.60
C SER A 29 7.27 -27.83 -3.27
N PRO A 30 8.02 -28.80 -2.71
CA PRO A 30 8.81 -28.57 -1.50
C PRO A 30 9.80 -27.40 -1.60
N SER A 31 10.34 -27.11 -2.79
CA SER A 31 11.21 -25.95 -3.03
C SER A 31 10.43 -24.62 -3.01
N GLN A 32 9.22 -24.60 -3.57
CA GLN A 32 8.33 -23.44 -3.52
C GLN A 32 7.90 -23.14 -2.08
N ILE A 33 7.58 -24.16 -1.29
CA ILE A 33 7.22 -24.01 0.14
C ILE A 33 8.38 -23.40 0.92
N ARG A 34 9.60 -23.93 0.76
CA ARG A 34 10.81 -23.39 1.42
C ARG A 34 11.05 -21.93 1.04
N THR A 35 10.91 -21.60 -0.24
CA THR A 35 11.08 -20.23 -0.75
C THR A 35 10.02 -19.29 -0.17
N ARG A 36 8.75 -19.72 -0.12
CA ARG A 36 7.67 -18.95 0.51
C ARG A 36 7.94 -18.71 1.99
N LYS A 37 8.35 -19.73 2.74
CA LYS A 37 8.69 -19.59 4.17
C LYS A 37 9.82 -18.58 4.38
N LYS A 38 10.87 -18.63 3.56
CA LYS A 38 11.97 -17.64 3.59
C LYS A 38 11.47 -16.22 3.30
N ASN A 39 10.65 -16.05 2.26
CA ASN A 39 10.11 -14.75 1.88
C ASN A 39 9.19 -14.19 2.97
N LEU A 40 8.34 -15.02 3.58
CA LEU A 40 7.48 -14.63 4.69
C LEU A 40 8.31 -14.17 5.89
N GLY A 41 9.38 -14.88 6.23
CA GLY A 41 10.30 -14.49 7.30
C GLY A 41 10.94 -13.11 7.06
N ILE A 42 11.32 -12.80 5.82
CA ILE A 42 11.84 -11.48 5.44
C ILE A 42 10.76 -10.40 5.59
N VAL A 43 9.54 -10.68 5.12
CA VAL A 43 8.41 -9.74 5.21
C VAL A 43 8.08 -9.41 6.66
N MET A 44 8.02 -10.40 7.54
CA MET A 44 7.70 -10.18 8.96
C MET A 44 8.77 -9.33 9.66
N LYS A 45 10.06 -9.56 9.36
CA LYS A 45 11.16 -8.73 9.88
C LYS A 45 11.09 -7.28 9.35
N ASN A 46 10.80 -7.11 8.07
CA ASN A 46 10.63 -5.76 7.51
C ASN A 46 9.42 -5.05 8.14
N LEU A 47 8.33 -5.78 8.37
CA LEU A 47 7.12 -5.24 9.00
C LEU A 47 7.38 -4.81 10.44
N SER A 48 8.13 -5.59 11.23
CA SER A 48 8.48 -5.20 12.60
C SER A 48 9.31 -3.92 12.64
N VAL A 49 10.30 -3.79 11.73
CA VAL A 49 11.09 -2.57 11.58
C VAL A 49 10.21 -1.36 11.25
N LEU A 50 9.26 -1.50 10.33
CA LEU A 50 8.32 -0.45 9.97
C LEU A 50 7.36 -0.08 11.12
N LYS A 51 6.88 -1.05 11.89
CA LYS A 51 6.05 -0.79 13.08
C LYS A 51 6.81 0.00 14.14
N MET A 52 8.07 -0.36 14.38
CA MET A 52 8.95 0.38 15.30
C MET A 52 9.22 1.80 14.80
N ALA A 53 9.43 1.97 13.49
CA ALA A 53 9.60 3.28 12.87
C ALA A 53 8.33 4.15 13.02
N ALA A 54 7.14 3.57 12.79
CA ALA A 54 5.87 4.28 12.92
C ALA A 54 5.63 4.75 14.37
N ALA A 55 5.97 3.92 15.36
CA ALA A 55 5.81 4.27 16.76
C ALA A 55 6.78 5.36 17.23
N ARG A 56 8.01 5.38 16.71
CA ARG A 56 9.09 6.27 17.16
C ARG A 56 9.26 7.53 16.30
N GLN A 57 8.63 7.57 15.11
CA GLN A 57 8.75 8.65 14.11
C GLN A 57 10.19 9.19 13.99
N PRO A 58 11.18 8.32 13.68
CA PRO A 58 12.56 8.75 13.62
C PRO A 58 12.75 9.79 12.50
N THR A 59 13.56 10.82 12.78
CA THR A 59 13.92 11.87 11.82
C THR A 59 14.63 11.30 10.58
N VAL A 60 15.33 10.18 10.73
CA VAL A 60 16.07 9.50 9.66
C VAL A 60 15.26 8.30 9.14
N PRO A 61 15.18 8.09 7.81
CA PRO A 61 14.44 6.97 7.24
C PRO A 61 15.05 5.62 7.66
N VAL A 62 14.19 4.70 8.12
CA VAL A 62 14.60 3.41 8.64
C VAL A 62 14.94 2.43 7.51
N ARG A 63 16.07 1.74 7.64
CA ARG A 63 16.52 0.72 6.68
C ARG A 63 15.84 -0.62 6.96
N LEU A 64 15.26 -1.21 5.91
CA LEU A 64 14.67 -2.54 5.96
C LEU A 64 15.76 -3.63 6.02
N TYR A 65 15.45 -4.78 6.63
CA TYR A 65 16.35 -5.93 6.73
C TYR A 65 16.79 -6.45 5.35
N LYS A 66 15.84 -6.53 4.41
CA LYS A 66 16.16 -6.74 2.99
C LYS A 66 15.29 -5.81 2.15
N PRO A 67 15.84 -4.72 1.59
CA PRO A 67 15.07 -3.81 0.75
C PRO A 67 14.67 -4.48 -0.56
N LEU A 68 13.62 -3.95 -1.19
CA LEU A 68 13.22 -4.35 -2.52
C LEU A 68 14.32 -3.97 -3.53
N ASN A 69 14.52 -4.82 -4.53
CA ASN A 69 15.37 -4.49 -5.67
C ASN A 69 14.82 -3.22 -6.36
N PHE A 70 15.71 -2.33 -6.81
CA PHE A 70 15.40 -1.09 -7.50
C PHE A 70 14.35 -1.26 -8.61
N THR A 71 14.53 -2.22 -9.52
CA THR A 71 13.56 -2.46 -10.61
C THR A 71 12.17 -2.80 -10.09
N ARG A 72 12.09 -3.63 -9.03
CA ARG A 72 10.82 -3.98 -8.39
C ARG A 72 10.19 -2.80 -7.67
N MET A 73 11.00 -1.94 -7.06
CA MET A 73 10.54 -0.73 -6.39
C MET A 73 9.92 0.24 -7.39
N VAL A 74 10.59 0.49 -8.52
CA VAL A 74 10.09 1.36 -9.59
C VAL A 74 8.78 0.82 -10.16
N TRP A 75 8.74 -0.49 -10.43
CA TRP A 75 7.52 -1.14 -10.93
C TRP A 75 6.36 -1.06 -9.92
N LEU A 76 6.62 -1.32 -8.63
CA LEU A 76 5.61 -1.19 -7.58
C LEU A 76 5.11 0.25 -7.42
N ARG A 77 6.01 1.24 -7.48
CA ARG A 77 5.61 2.66 -7.47
C ARG A 77 4.67 2.98 -8.62
N LYS A 78 5.01 2.52 -9.84
CA LYS A 78 4.14 2.69 -11.01
C LYS A 78 2.77 2.02 -10.80
N LYS A 79 2.74 0.79 -10.29
CA LYS A 79 1.48 0.07 -10.01
C LYS A 79 0.64 0.70 -8.92
N LEU A 80 1.26 1.25 -7.88
CA LEU A 80 0.55 2.00 -6.86
C LEU A 80 -0.04 3.30 -7.41
N GLU A 81 0.68 3.97 -8.31
CA GLU A 81 0.19 5.19 -8.95
C GLU A 81 -0.98 4.88 -9.91
N GLU A 82 -0.87 3.83 -10.72
CA GLU A 82 -1.97 3.32 -11.55
C GLU A 82 -3.19 2.97 -10.67
N ALA A 83 -2.99 2.25 -9.55
CA ALA A 83 -4.05 1.89 -8.63
C ALA A 83 -4.69 3.10 -7.94
N ARG A 84 -3.89 4.11 -7.57
CA ARG A 84 -4.39 5.38 -7.03
C ARG A 84 -5.25 6.11 -8.05
N GLN A 85 -4.82 6.19 -9.30
CA GLN A 85 -5.60 6.83 -10.36
C GLN A 85 -6.93 6.11 -10.60
N THR A 86 -6.96 4.78 -10.53
CA THR A 86 -8.22 4.02 -10.59
C THR A 86 -9.10 4.24 -9.36
N LEU A 87 -8.51 4.36 -8.17
CA LEU A 87 -9.24 4.59 -6.92
C LEU A 87 -9.85 6.00 -6.88
N VAL A 88 -9.09 7.02 -7.31
CA VAL A 88 -9.54 8.42 -7.41
C VAL A 88 -10.67 8.57 -8.44
N GLY A 89 -10.75 7.68 -9.44
CA GLY A 89 -11.87 7.59 -10.37
C GLY A 89 -13.12 6.91 -9.82
N SER A 90 -13.05 6.26 -8.65
CA SER A 90 -14.20 5.68 -7.95
C SER A 90 -14.86 6.74 -7.07
N GLY A 91 -16.09 7.14 -7.40
CA GLY A 91 -16.84 8.21 -6.72
C GLY A 91 -17.07 8.01 -5.21
N GLU A 92 -16.79 6.82 -4.67
CA GLU A 92 -16.93 6.48 -3.25
C GLU A 92 -15.92 7.21 -2.35
N ASP A 93 -14.70 7.45 -2.85
CA ASP A 93 -13.67 8.18 -2.11
C ASP A 93 -14.00 9.67 -1.99
N ARG A 94 -14.75 10.24 -2.93
CA ARG A 94 -15.17 11.65 -2.85
C ARG A 94 -16.21 11.86 -1.75
N ALA A 95 -17.06 10.86 -1.51
CA ALA A 95 -18.04 10.85 -0.42
C ALA A 95 -17.39 10.57 0.94
N LEU A 96 -16.37 9.71 1.00
CA LEU A 96 -15.57 9.50 2.20
C LEU A 96 -14.70 10.72 2.53
N GLN A 97 -14.06 11.33 1.53
CA GLN A 97 -13.30 12.56 1.68
C GLN A 97 -14.20 13.72 2.12
N SER A 98 -15.42 13.87 1.57
CA SER A 98 -16.36 14.90 2.02
C SER A 98 -16.85 14.65 3.44
N LYS A 99 -17.12 13.40 3.82
CA LYS A 99 -17.43 13.01 5.22
C LYS A 99 -16.26 13.35 6.15
N VAL A 100 -15.03 12.98 5.81
CA VAL A 100 -13.84 13.33 6.61
C VAL A 100 -13.67 14.85 6.69
N ARG A 101 -13.88 15.59 5.60
CA ARG A 101 -13.81 17.06 5.58
C ARG A 101 -14.87 17.72 6.43
N SER A 102 -16.07 17.13 6.51
CA SER A 102 -17.16 17.60 7.39
C SER A 102 -16.93 17.29 8.87
N LEU A 103 -16.06 16.32 9.19
CA LEU A 103 -15.69 15.96 10.57
C LEU A 103 -14.45 16.71 11.08
N LEU A 104 -13.66 17.35 10.19
CA LEU A 104 -12.50 18.17 10.56
C LEU A 104 -12.84 19.36 11.48
N PRO A 105 -13.97 20.07 11.36
CA PRO A 105 -14.37 21.12 12.31
C PRO A 105 -14.61 20.57 13.72
N CYS A 106 -15.20 19.38 13.85
CA CYS A 106 -15.40 18.71 15.14
C CYS A 106 -14.09 18.24 15.78
N LEU A 107 -13.08 17.90 14.96
CA LEU A 107 -11.73 17.57 15.43
C LEU A 107 -10.89 18.80 15.77
N ARG A 108 -11.20 19.97 15.19
CA ARG A 108 -10.56 21.25 15.52
C ARG A 108 -11.19 21.95 16.73
N ALA A 109 -12.42 21.60 17.10
CA ALA A 109 -13.08 22.10 18.31
C ALA A 109 -12.49 21.54 19.63
N SER A 110 -11.35 20.84 19.58
CA SER A 110 -10.65 20.34 20.77
C SER A 110 -9.72 21.39 21.40
N ASP A 111 -10.09 22.66 21.38
CA ASP A 111 -9.54 23.72 22.25
C ASP A 111 -10.08 23.62 23.69
N GLN A 112 -10.63 22.46 24.07
CA GLN A 112 -11.02 22.17 25.45
C GLN A 112 -9.87 21.49 26.22
N PRO A 113 -9.71 21.81 27.52
CA PRO A 113 -8.65 21.26 28.36
C PRO A 113 -8.91 19.78 28.62
N GLY A 114 -8.31 18.92 27.78
CA GLY A 114 -8.46 17.46 27.85
C GLY A 114 -7.93 16.69 26.63
N SER A 115 -7.32 17.37 25.66
CA SER A 115 -6.85 16.74 24.40
C SER A 115 -5.65 15.79 24.61
N LEU A 116 -5.82 14.55 24.16
CA LEU A 116 -4.83 13.45 24.19
C LEU A 116 -3.75 13.56 23.09
N LEU A 117 -3.72 14.65 22.32
CA LEU A 117 -2.72 14.82 21.26
C LEU A 117 -1.37 15.28 21.83
N PRO A 118 -0.25 14.65 21.46
CA PRO A 118 1.07 15.04 21.94
C PRO A 118 1.42 16.48 21.49
N PRO A 119 2.17 17.26 22.29
CA PRO A 119 2.47 18.68 22.03
C PRO A 119 3.04 18.98 20.63
N ALA A 120 3.85 18.07 20.08
CA ALA A 120 4.45 18.21 18.76
C ALA A 120 3.42 18.23 17.61
N ALA A 121 2.32 17.46 17.74
CA ALA A 121 1.23 17.47 16.75
C ALA A 121 0.43 18.77 16.81
N ARG A 122 0.40 19.44 17.97
CA ARG A 122 -0.23 20.76 18.13
C ARG A 122 0.60 21.86 17.48
N ALA A 123 1.91 21.82 17.66
CA ALA A 123 2.82 22.81 17.06
C ALA A 123 2.80 22.75 15.52
N ALA A 124 2.73 21.56 14.92
CA ALA A 124 2.63 21.41 13.46
C ALA A 124 1.33 22.00 12.89
N LEU A 125 0.21 21.89 13.61
CA LEU A 125 -1.08 22.44 13.19
C LEU A 125 -1.13 23.97 13.28
N ILE A 126 -0.39 24.59 14.20
CA ILE A 126 -0.32 26.04 14.36
C ILE A 126 0.53 26.69 13.26
N GLN A 127 1.60 26.00 12.82
CA GLN A 127 2.47 26.49 11.73
C GLN A 127 1.76 26.53 10.37
N ASP A 128 0.87 25.57 10.09
CA ASP A 128 0.07 25.57 8.86
C ASP A 128 -0.97 26.71 8.81
N GLY A 129 -1.28 27.34 9.95
CA GLY A 129 -2.22 28.47 10.02
C GLY A 129 -1.59 29.85 9.85
N THR A 130 -0.25 29.98 9.90
CA THR A 130 0.45 31.28 9.95
C THR A 130 1.11 31.71 8.65
N GLN A 131 0.99 30.96 7.55
CA GLN A 131 1.56 31.32 6.23
C GLN A 131 0.52 31.83 5.20
N GLN A 132 -0.61 32.37 5.66
CA GLN A 132 -1.50 33.17 4.81
C GLN A 132 -1.76 34.52 5.45
N HIS A 133 -0.79 35.42 5.36
CA HIS A 133 -1.00 36.87 5.31
C HIS A 133 0.14 37.53 4.56
#